data_AF-A0A3M2C2X4-F1
#
_entry.id   AF-A0A3M2C2X4-F1
#
_cell.length_a   1.000
_cell.length_b   1.000
_cell.length_c   1.000
_cell.angle_alpha   90.00
_cell.angle_beta   90.00
_cell.angle_gamma   90.00
#
_symmetry.space_group_name_H-M   'P 1'
#
loop_
_entity.id
_entity.type
_entity.pdbx_description
1 polymer ?
#
loop_
_entity_poly.entity_id
_entity_poly.type
_entity_poly.pdbx_seq_one_letter_code
_entity_poly.pdbx_strand_id
1 'polypeptide(L)' 'EQASARSISVHLPEPGYCTDNAAMIAYAGSLMLGRPIQEGWDARPRWSLDLAEVSSGEYPAGN' A
#
# COMPACT_ATOMS: atom_id res chain seq x y z
N GLU A 1 -27.19 0.23 1.66
CA GLU A 1 -27.77 -0.80 2.55
C GLU A 1 -26.93 -2.08 2.65
N GLN A 2 -26.51 -2.70 1.53
CA GLN A 2 -25.77 -3.98 1.55
C GLN A 2 -24.42 -3.95 2.33
N ALA A 3 -23.66 -2.86 2.28
CA ALA A 3 -22.40 -2.75 3.01
C ALA A 3 -22.60 -2.76 4.54
N SER A 4 -23.61 -2.03 5.02
CA SER A 4 -23.96 -1.98 6.46
C SER A 4 -24.46 -3.33 6.95
N ALA A 5 -25.32 -4.01 6.18
CA ALA A 5 -25.78 -5.37 6.48
C ALA A 5 -24.63 -6.41 6.54
N ARG A 6 -23.51 -6.13 5.88
CA ARG A 6 -22.29 -6.96 5.87
C ARG A 6 -21.19 -6.46 6.79
N SER A 7 -21.44 -5.42 7.60
CA SER A 7 -20.43 -4.79 8.46
C SER A 7 -19.15 -4.36 7.71
N ILE A 8 -19.29 -3.89 6.47
CA ILE A 8 -18.19 -3.41 5.64
C ILE A 8 -18.06 -1.89 5.85
N SER A 9 -16.86 -1.44 6.25
CA SER A 9 -16.48 -0.02 6.27
C SER A 9 -15.79 0.39 4.96
N VAL A 10 -15.89 1.67 4.62
CA VAL A 10 -15.18 2.27 3.49
C VAL A 10 -14.29 3.38 4.02
N HIS A 11 -13.01 3.32 3.69
CA HIS A 11 -12.02 4.33 4.03
C HIS A 11 -11.48 4.91 2.74
N LEU A 12 -11.58 6.24 2.58
CA LEU A 12 -11.00 6.97 1.46
C LEU A 12 -9.93 7.91 2.00
N PRO A 13 -8.80 8.07 1.30
CA PRO A 13 -7.80 9.05 1.69
C PRO A 13 -8.28 10.47 1.35
N GLU A 14 -7.61 11.48 1.93
CA GLU A 14 -7.78 12.88 1.52
C GLU A 14 -7.56 13.03 -0.01
N PRO A 15 -8.31 13.89 -0.72
CA PRO A 15 -8.27 13.95 -2.19
C PRO A 15 -6.87 14.13 -2.79
N GLY A 16 -5.97 14.86 -2.11
CA GLY A 16 -4.59 15.07 -2.54
C GLY A 16 -3.72 13.80 -2.53
N TYR A 17 -4.17 12.73 -1.87
CA TYR A 17 -3.52 11.43 -1.83
C TYR A 17 -4.17 10.39 -2.75
N CYS A 18 -5.29 10.72 -3.41
CA CYS A 18 -5.99 9.79 -4.31
C CYS A 18 -5.27 9.59 -5.66
N THR A 19 -4.50 10.59 -6.13
CA THR A 19 -3.75 10.54 -7.39
C THR A 19 -2.27 10.29 -7.14
N ASP A 20 -1.51 10.00 -8.19
CA ASP A 20 -0.06 9.82 -8.13
C ASP A 20 0.63 10.96 -7.39
N ASN A 21 1.34 10.62 -6.32
CA ASN A 21 2.05 11.57 -5.48
C ASN A 21 3.31 10.93 -4.87
N ALA A 22 4.31 11.74 -4.50
CA ALA A 22 5.55 11.24 -3.91
C ALA A 22 5.36 10.75 -2.46
N ALA A 23 4.34 11.22 -1.75
CA ALA A 23 4.12 10.87 -0.34
C ALA A 23 3.75 9.38 -0.18
N MET A 24 2.90 8.83 -1.05
CA MET A 24 2.55 7.39 -1.02
C MET A 24 3.77 6.50 -1.33
N ILE A 25 4.66 6.93 -2.22
CA ILE A 25 5.89 6.20 -2.56
C ILE A 25 6.86 6.21 -1.36
N ALA A 26 7.04 7.36 -0.72
CA ALA A 26 7.87 7.47 0.48
C ALA A 26 7.33 6.62 1.64
N TYR A 27 6.01 6.62 1.86
CA TYR A 27 5.36 5.80 2.86
C TYR A 27 5.57 4.30 2.59
N ALA A 28 5.28 3.83 1.38
CA ALA A 28 5.50 2.43 1.01
C ALA A 28 6.96 2.01 1.14
N GLY A 29 7.91 2.87 0.74
CA GLY A 29 9.35 2.63 0.92
C GLY A 29 9.75 2.51 2.40
N SER A 30 9.17 3.33 3.28
CA SER A 30 9.45 3.27 4.73
C SER A 30 9.02 1.93 5.36
N LEU A 31 7.92 1.34 4.89
CA LEU A 31 7.43 0.02 5.33
C LEU A 31 8.32 -1.14 4.85
N MET A 32 9.17 -0.88 3.87
CA MET A 32 10.11 -1.87 3.30
C MET A 32 11.51 -1.77 3.93
N LEU A 33 11.76 -0.79 4.81
CA LEU A 33 13.06 -0.67 5.50
C LEU A 33 13.38 -1.93 6.30
N GLY A 34 14.63 -2.40 6.17
CA GLY A 34 15.11 -3.61 6.84
C GLY A 34 14.74 -4.92 6.13
N ARG A 35 13.98 -4.88 5.02
CA ARG A 35 13.75 -6.05 4.16
C ARG A 35 14.90 -6.25 3.18
N PRO A 36 15.17 -7.50 2.74
CA PRO A 36 16.09 -7.74 1.64
C PRO A 36 15.66 -6.96 0.40
N ILE A 37 16.58 -6.17 -0.14
CA ILE A 37 16.38 -5.48 -1.42
C ILE A 37 17.00 -6.36 -2.49
N GLN A 38 16.28 -6.56 -3.59
CA GLN A 38 16.80 -7.33 -4.72
C GLN A 38 18.07 -6.65 -5.25
N GLU A 39 19.13 -7.43 -5.53
CA GLU A 39 20.31 -6.89 -6.20
C GLU A 39 19.96 -6.50 -7.65
N GLY A 40 20.49 -5.35 -8.08
CA GLY A 40 20.19 -4.71 -9.36
C GLY A 40 19.02 -3.73 -9.27
N TRP A 41 19.23 -2.51 -9.78
CA TRP A 41 18.19 -1.50 -9.89
C TRP A 41 17.83 -1.32 -11.37
N ASP A 42 16.57 -1.52 -11.70
CA ASP A 42 16.01 -1.12 -12.99
C ASP A 42 14.49 -0.93 -12.86
N ALA A 43 13.91 -0.12 -13.72
CA ALA A 43 12.48 0.06 -13.79
C ALA A 43 11.80 -1.21 -14.33
N ARG A 44 10.65 -1.57 -13.76
CA ARG A 44 9.77 -2.64 -14.26
C ARG A 44 8.45 -2.05 -14.74
N PRO A 45 8.32 -1.68 -16.03
CA PRO A 45 7.11 -1.00 -16.54
C PRO A 45 5.82 -1.81 -16.39
N ARG A 46 5.92 -3.14 -16.31
CA ARG A 46 4.81 -4.07 -16.11
C ARG A 46 5.06 -4.90 -14.85
N TRP A 47 4.88 -4.28 -13.69
CA TRP A 47 5.07 -4.94 -12.41
C TRP A 47 3.71 -5.34 -11.83
N SER A 48 3.43 -6.64 -11.77
CA SER A 48 2.20 -7.14 -11.15
C SER A 48 2.23 -6.94 -9.64
N LEU A 49 1.11 -6.46 -9.07
CA LEU A 49 0.96 -6.31 -7.62
C LEU A 49 0.93 -7.65 -6.89
N ASP A 50 0.45 -8.71 -7.53
CA ASP A 50 0.43 -10.06 -6.95
C ASP A 50 1.84 -10.64 -6.75
N LEU A 51 2.84 -10.07 -7.43
CA LEU A 51 4.25 -10.45 -7.31
C LEU A 51 5.00 -9.61 -6.26
N ALA A 52 4.36 -8.60 -5.67
CA ALA A 52 4.96 -7.84 -4.59
C ALA A 52 4.88 -8.67 -3.30
N GLU A 53 6.03 -9.05 -2.74
CA GLU A 53 6.06 -9.69 -1.43
C GLU A 53 5.66 -8.67 -0.35
N VAL A 54 4.45 -8.81 0.16
CA VAL A 54 3.96 -8.06 1.32
C VAL A 54 4.07 -9.00 2.52
N SER A 55 4.97 -8.73 3.48
CA SER A 55 4.81 -9.39 4.77
C SER A 55 3.60 -8.77 5.47
N SER A 56 2.79 -9.60 6.09
CA SER A 56 1.65 -9.21 6.92
C SER A 56 2.12 -8.35 8.10
N GLY A 57 2.30 -7.05 7.88
CA GLY A 57 2.34 -6.08 8.96
C GLY A 57 0.91 -5.94 9.48
N GLU A 58 0.73 -6.07 10.79
CA GLU A 58 -0.53 -5.75 11.45
C GLU A 58 -0.96 -4.33 11.07
N TYR A 59 -2.17 -4.21 10.54
CA TYR A 59 -2.81 -2.91 10.33
C TYR A 59 -3.01 -2.31 11.72
N PRO A 60 -2.39 -1.16 12.07
CA PRO A 60 -2.70 -0.53 13.34
C PRO A 60 -4.18 -0.17 13.29
N ALA A 61 -4.95 -0.65 14.27
CA ALA A 61 -6.34 -0.26 14.44
C ALA A 61 -6.38 1.27 14.57
N GLY A 62 -6.80 1.94 13.50
CA GLY A 62 -7.13 3.35 13.54
C GLY A 62 -8.36 3.54 14.42
N ASN A 63 -8.30 4.52 15.33
CA ASN A 63 -9.45 4.99 16.11
C ASN A 63 -10.63 5.37 15.22
#